data_AF-A0AAN9A9G1-F1
#
_entry.id   AF-A0AAN9A9G1-F1
#
_cell.length_a   1.000
_cell.length_b   1.000
_cell.length_c   1.000
_cell.angle_alpha   90.00
_cell.angle_beta   90.00
_cell.angle_gamma   90.00
#
_symmetry.space_group_name_H-M   'P 1'
#
loop_
_entity.id
_entity.type
_entity.pdbx_description
1 polymer ?
#
loop_
_entity_poly.entity_id
_entity_poly.type
_entity_poly.pdbx_seq_one_letter_code
_entity_poly.pdbx_strand_id
1 'polypeptide(L)'
;MPCFPSLQILGGRLAVPQNEEENKWIYENSVERASYCSGDAGASYLWLGANDIEKERQWVYHESGKPVAWESKWRGDGPNGGVVENCLVMLYDAFPARWSDIACLDTYEFCVPCEYESRSALYLKGPAVCTGSPFNLQYLLGENIGGRPSLIGFLHSDIYWDTSRHAWVMKSLKEDAIAWWTPQDNVMYPFGTHSWTMGVNVCGLEDGDITNVDI
;
A
#
# COMPACT_ATOMS: atom_id res chain seq x y z
N MET A 1 12.00 -11.87 4.36
CA MET A 1 10.79 -11.07 4.04
C MET A 1 11.11 -9.72 3.37
N PRO A 2 11.10 -9.61 2.04
CA PRO A 2 11.49 -8.39 1.30
C PRO A 2 10.52 -7.20 1.41
N CYS A 3 9.34 -7.35 2.03
CA CYS A 3 8.35 -6.26 2.21
C CYS A 3 8.59 -5.40 3.47
N PHE A 4 9.32 -5.92 4.46
CA PHE A 4 9.62 -5.21 5.73
C PHE A 4 10.30 -3.84 5.54
N PRO A 5 11.31 -3.70 4.64
CA PRO A 5 12.02 -2.43 4.47
C PRO A 5 11.17 -1.34 3.81
N SER A 6 10.36 -1.68 2.81
CA SER A 6 9.57 -0.71 2.04
C SER A 6 8.37 -0.17 2.84
N LEU A 7 7.81 -0.99 3.72
CA LEU A 7 6.66 -0.61 4.55
C LEU A 7 7.03 0.45 5.60
N GLN A 8 8.18 0.29 6.26
CA GLN A 8 8.67 1.26 7.23
C GLN A 8 8.99 2.63 6.60
N ILE A 9 9.49 2.64 5.36
CA ILE A 9 9.76 3.89 4.63
C ILE A 9 8.48 4.69 4.39
N LEU A 10 7.35 4.00 4.16
CA LEU A 10 6.04 4.63 3.97
C LEU A 10 5.29 4.88 5.29
N GLY A 11 5.91 4.58 6.44
CA GLY A 11 5.31 4.75 7.78
C GLY A 11 4.17 3.77 8.07
N GLY A 12 4.11 2.64 7.36
CA GLY A 12 3.11 1.61 7.60
C GLY A 12 3.64 0.50 8.52
N ARG A 13 2.72 -0.33 9.01
CA ARG A 13 2.99 -1.55 9.77
C ARG A 13 2.14 -2.72 9.26
N LEU A 14 2.56 -3.94 9.59
CA LEU A 14 1.80 -5.15 9.25
C LEU A 14 0.44 -5.10 9.92
N ALA A 15 -0.63 -5.23 9.14
CA ALA A 15 -1.97 -5.17 9.69
C ALA A 15 -2.28 -6.43 10.50
N VAL A 16 -2.98 -6.23 11.61
CA VAL A 16 -3.71 -7.27 12.34
C VAL A 16 -5.10 -6.69 12.60
N PRO A 17 -6.17 -7.30 12.11
CA PRO A 17 -7.52 -6.78 12.33
C PRO A 17 -7.80 -6.61 13.83
N GLN A 18 -8.41 -5.49 14.20
CA GLN A 18 -8.72 -5.14 15.59
C GLN A 18 -10.12 -5.56 16.01
N ASN A 19 -10.95 -5.97 15.05
CA ASN A 19 -12.33 -6.42 15.26
C ASN A 19 -12.83 -7.22 14.05
N GLU A 20 -14.03 -7.79 14.19
CA GLU A 20 -14.68 -8.62 13.16
C GLU A 20 -14.96 -7.84 11.86
N GLU A 21 -15.34 -6.56 11.97
CA GLU A 21 -15.66 -5.72 10.81
C GLU A 21 -14.41 -5.47 9.95
N GLU A 22 -13.29 -5.13 10.60
CA GLU A 22 -12.00 -4.95 9.93
C GLU A 22 -11.48 -6.28 9.34
N ASN A 23 -11.62 -7.40 10.06
CA ASN A 23 -11.20 -8.71 9.55
C ASN A 23 -11.96 -9.08 8.28
N LYS A 24 -13.28 -8.83 8.27
CA LYS A 24 -14.13 -9.00 7.10
C LYS A 24 -13.74 -8.05 5.97
N TRP A 25 -13.49 -6.77 6.29
CA TRP A 25 -13.10 -5.77 5.28
C TRP A 25 -11.77 -6.14 4.59
N ILE A 26 -10.75 -6.56 5.35
CA ILE A 26 -9.47 -7.01 4.78
C ILE A 26 -9.70 -8.22 3.88
N TYR A 27 -10.49 -9.21 4.31
CA TYR A 27 -10.81 -10.38 3.50
C TYR A 27 -11.50 -10.01 2.19
N GLU A 28 -12.61 -9.26 2.25
CA GLU A 28 -13.41 -8.90 1.08
C GLU A 28 -12.62 -8.10 0.03
N ASN A 29 -11.70 -7.23 0.48
CA ASN A 29 -10.89 -6.40 -0.42
C ASN A 29 -9.62 -7.09 -0.95
N SER A 30 -9.29 -8.29 -0.46
CA SER A 30 -8.06 -9.01 -0.84
C SER A 30 -8.31 -10.36 -1.49
N VAL A 31 -9.48 -10.96 -1.27
CA VAL A 31 -9.79 -12.34 -1.70
C VAL A 31 -9.67 -12.55 -3.21
N GLU A 32 -9.97 -11.53 -4.03
CA GLU A 32 -9.83 -11.61 -5.49
C GLU A 32 -8.38 -11.89 -5.94
N ARG A 33 -7.40 -11.52 -5.11
CA ARG A 33 -5.97 -11.75 -5.36
C ARG A 33 -5.43 -12.95 -4.57
N ALA A 34 -6.27 -13.68 -3.84
CA ALA A 34 -5.81 -14.72 -2.94
C ALA A 34 -5.04 -15.83 -3.65
N SER A 35 -5.42 -16.21 -4.88
CA SER A 35 -4.68 -17.22 -5.64
C SER A 35 -3.26 -16.79 -6.02
N TYR A 36 -3.05 -15.50 -6.30
CA TYR A 36 -1.71 -14.96 -6.53
C TYR A 36 -0.94 -14.92 -5.20
N CYS A 37 -1.60 -14.43 -4.16
CA CYS A 37 -0.98 -14.25 -2.86
C CYS A 37 -0.68 -15.56 -2.14
N SER A 38 -1.38 -16.66 -2.40
CA SER A 38 -1.13 -17.92 -1.71
C SER A 38 0.12 -18.65 -2.21
N GLY A 39 0.60 -18.35 -3.42
CA GLY A 39 1.76 -19.04 -4.01
C GLY A 39 1.61 -20.57 -3.98
N ASP A 40 0.39 -21.05 -4.22
CA ASP A 40 -0.01 -22.47 -4.14
C ASP A 40 0.14 -23.13 -2.74
N ALA A 41 0.40 -22.38 -1.67
CA ALA A 41 0.50 -22.88 -0.30
C ALA A 41 -0.87 -23.07 0.40
N GLY A 42 -1.83 -23.65 -0.35
CA GLY A 42 -3.16 -24.00 0.14
C GLY A 42 -4.04 -22.79 0.42
N ALA A 43 -4.74 -22.80 1.55
CA ALA A 43 -5.73 -21.76 1.90
C ALA A 43 -5.11 -20.52 2.57
N SER A 44 -3.81 -20.50 2.86
CA SER A 44 -3.14 -19.34 3.46
C SER A 44 -2.77 -18.34 2.38
N TYR A 45 -3.00 -17.05 2.59
CA TYR A 45 -2.69 -16.04 1.55
C TYR A 45 -2.25 -14.67 2.05
N LEU A 46 -2.53 -14.30 3.31
CA LEU A 46 -2.03 -13.06 3.90
C LEU A 46 -1.25 -13.34 5.16
N TRP A 47 -0.05 -12.77 5.25
CA TRP A 47 0.64 -12.58 6.53
C TRP A 47 -0.08 -11.53 7.36
N LEU A 48 -0.30 -11.79 8.65
CA LEU A 48 -0.76 -10.79 9.61
C LEU A 48 0.36 -10.44 10.58
N GLY A 49 0.34 -9.22 11.10
CA GLY A 49 1.40 -8.65 11.94
C GLY A 49 1.48 -9.17 13.38
N ALA A 50 1.19 -10.44 13.65
CA ALA A 50 1.25 -11.04 14.98
C ALA A 50 2.03 -12.36 15.01
N ASN A 51 2.60 -12.65 16.18
CA ASN A 51 3.33 -13.89 16.45
C ASN A 51 3.17 -14.30 17.92
N ASP A 52 3.48 -15.55 18.24
CA ASP A 52 3.54 -16.07 19.61
C ASP A 52 4.89 -16.77 19.91
N ILE A 53 5.95 -16.37 19.19
CA ILE A 53 7.31 -16.93 19.25
C ILE A 53 7.86 -17.02 20.69
N GLU A 54 7.58 -16.01 21.50
CA GLU A 54 8.08 -15.97 22.89
C GLU A 54 7.32 -16.92 23.81
N LYS A 55 6.01 -17.10 23.57
CA LYS A 55 5.14 -17.89 24.42
C LYS A 55 3.90 -18.36 23.65
N GLU A 56 3.90 -19.65 23.37
CA GLU A 56 2.79 -20.42 22.78
C GLU A 56 1.41 -19.94 23.25
N ARG A 57 0.52 -19.67 22.29
CA ARG A 57 -0.85 -19.17 22.49
C ARG A 57 -0.96 -17.79 23.13
N GLN A 58 0.13 -17.01 23.12
CA GLN A 58 0.12 -15.60 23.51
C GLN A 58 0.52 -14.74 22.33
N TRP A 59 -0.47 -14.43 21.48
CA TRP A 59 -0.27 -13.60 20.31
C TRP A 59 0.03 -12.16 20.69
N VAL A 60 1.15 -11.66 20.17
CA VAL A 60 1.60 -10.29 20.31
C VAL A 60 1.80 -9.65 18.94
N TYR A 61 1.56 -8.35 18.82
CA TYR A 61 1.90 -7.61 17.61
C TYR A 61 3.42 -7.64 17.40
N HIS A 62 3.86 -7.96 16.20
CA HIS A 62 5.28 -8.07 15.85
C HIS A 62 6.05 -6.77 16.12
N GLU A 63 5.42 -5.61 15.95
CA GLU A 63 6.09 -4.32 16.12
C GLU A 63 6.22 -3.90 17.58
N SER A 64 5.16 -4.05 18.37
CA SER A 64 5.10 -3.47 19.71
C SER A 64 5.33 -4.48 20.84
N GLY A 65 5.26 -5.78 20.55
CA GLY A 65 5.27 -6.84 21.56
C GLY A 65 4.06 -6.82 22.50
N LYS A 66 3.06 -5.96 22.24
CA LYS A 66 1.84 -5.89 23.05
C LYS A 66 0.90 -7.05 22.67
N PRO A 67 0.11 -7.57 23.61
CA PRO A 67 -0.91 -8.58 23.32
C PRO A 67 -1.87 -8.10 22.23
N VAL A 68 -2.23 -8.99 21.32
CA VAL A 68 -3.29 -8.75 20.34
C VAL A 68 -4.61 -8.50 21.08
N ALA A 69 -5.30 -7.40 20.74
CA ALA A 69 -6.48 -6.96 21.47
C ALA A 69 -7.74 -7.77 21.13
N TRP A 70 -7.77 -8.39 19.95
CA TRP A 70 -8.90 -9.15 19.42
C TRP A 70 -8.40 -10.26 18.49
N GLU A 71 -8.97 -11.46 18.62
CA GLU A 71 -8.68 -12.59 17.74
C GLU A 71 -9.91 -12.96 16.90
N SER A 72 -9.68 -13.29 15.64
CA SER A 72 -10.72 -13.83 14.76
C SER A 72 -11.00 -15.31 15.06
N LYS A 73 -11.96 -15.89 14.32
CA LYS A 73 -12.19 -17.34 14.34
C LYS A 73 -11.00 -18.06 13.73
N TRP A 74 -10.38 -18.91 14.53
CA TRP A 74 -9.36 -19.85 14.07
C TRP A 74 -9.96 -20.93 13.17
N ARG A 75 -9.12 -21.50 12.31
CA ARG A 75 -9.44 -22.73 11.58
C ARG A 75 -9.47 -23.91 12.55
N GLY A 76 -10.64 -24.54 12.68
CA GLY A 76 -10.81 -25.70 13.56
C GLY A 76 -10.57 -25.35 15.03
N ASP A 77 -9.75 -26.14 15.70
CA ASP A 77 -9.36 -25.96 17.11
C ASP A 77 -8.06 -25.14 17.27
N GLY A 78 -7.68 -24.38 16.23
CA GLY A 78 -6.46 -23.58 16.21
C GLY A 78 -6.41 -22.47 17.29
N PRO A 79 -5.21 -21.90 17.55
CA PRO A 79 -3.92 -22.26 16.95
C PRO A 79 -3.44 -23.66 17.40
N ASN A 80 -2.88 -24.44 16.47
CA ASN A 80 -2.63 -25.88 16.65
C ASN A 80 -1.27 -26.41 16.17
N GLY A 81 -0.40 -25.55 15.64
CA GLY A 81 0.95 -25.90 15.23
C GLY A 81 1.99 -25.91 16.34
N GLY A 82 1.62 -25.41 17.52
CA GLY A 82 2.51 -25.37 18.68
C GLY A 82 3.74 -24.50 18.43
N VAL A 83 4.85 -24.80 19.13
CA VAL A 83 6.07 -23.98 19.13
C VAL A 83 6.79 -23.84 17.77
N VAL A 84 6.30 -24.51 16.73
CA VAL A 84 6.86 -24.46 15.36
C VAL A 84 6.15 -23.42 14.51
N GLU A 85 4.85 -23.25 14.68
CA GLU A 85 4.02 -22.37 13.86
C GLU A 85 3.69 -21.11 14.63
N ASN A 86 4.60 -20.14 14.56
CA ASN A 86 4.50 -18.95 15.40
C ASN A 86 4.06 -17.69 14.64
N CYS A 87 3.70 -17.80 13.35
CA CYS A 87 3.30 -16.66 12.53
C CYS A 87 1.82 -16.73 12.16
N LEU A 88 1.15 -15.57 12.24
CA LEU A 88 -0.28 -15.46 11.98
C LEU A 88 -0.56 -15.27 10.48
N VAL A 89 -1.53 -16.03 9.95
CA VAL A 89 -2.04 -15.83 8.60
C VAL A 89 -3.56 -15.76 8.54
N MET A 90 -4.07 -15.02 7.56
CA MET A 90 -5.46 -15.08 7.14
C MET A 90 -5.63 -16.11 6.03
N LEU A 91 -6.75 -16.84 6.09
CA LEU A 91 -7.13 -17.88 5.15
C LEU A 91 -8.22 -17.43 4.17
N TYR A 92 -8.24 -18.08 3.00
CA TYR A 92 -9.27 -17.93 1.97
C TYR A 92 -9.94 -19.26 1.60
N ASP A 93 -10.85 -19.21 0.62
CA ASP A 93 -11.55 -20.35 0.04
C ASP A 93 -12.32 -21.18 1.08
N ALA A 94 -11.87 -22.39 1.41
CA ALA A 94 -12.54 -23.28 2.35
C ALA A 94 -12.64 -22.70 3.78
N PHE A 95 -11.82 -21.69 4.11
CA PHE A 95 -11.76 -21.08 5.44
C PHE A 95 -11.82 -19.55 5.35
N PRO A 96 -12.92 -18.98 4.82
CA PRO A 96 -12.98 -17.56 4.50
C PRO A 96 -12.79 -16.69 5.75
N ALA A 97 -11.85 -15.75 5.69
CA ALA A 97 -11.52 -14.78 6.74
C ALA A 97 -11.08 -15.39 8.09
N ARG A 98 -10.79 -16.69 8.14
CA ARG A 98 -10.32 -17.35 9.36
C ARG A 98 -8.82 -17.19 9.54
N TRP A 99 -8.37 -17.35 10.77
CA TRP A 99 -6.95 -17.31 11.11
C TRP A 99 -6.36 -18.71 11.23
N SER A 100 -5.07 -18.82 10.95
CA SER A 100 -4.24 -19.99 11.22
C SER A 100 -2.87 -19.53 11.68
N ASP A 101 -2.24 -20.33 12.52
CA ASP A 101 -0.81 -20.31 12.71
C ASP A 101 -0.13 -21.06 11.55
N ILE A 102 1.09 -20.64 11.22
CA ILE A 102 1.97 -21.33 10.29
C ILE A 102 3.44 -21.05 10.65
N ALA A 103 4.36 -21.90 10.18
CA ALA A 103 5.78 -21.65 10.30
C ALA A 103 6.19 -20.32 9.63
N CYS A 104 7.08 -19.57 10.27
CA CYS A 104 7.55 -18.26 9.81
C CYS A 104 8.61 -18.38 8.69
N LEU A 105 8.30 -19.07 7.59
CA LEU A 105 9.27 -19.33 6.52
C LEU A 105 9.25 -18.25 5.45
N ASP A 106 10.44 -17.79 5.05
CA ASP A 106 10.64 -16.85 3.94
C ASP A 106 10.29 -17.43 2.55
N THR A 107 10.04 -18.74 2.47
CA THR A 107 9.64 -19.42 1.23
C THR A 107 8.17 -19.24 0.88
N TYR A 108 7.34 -18.75 1.80
CA TYR A 108 5.94 -18.45 1.51
C TYR A 108 5.80 -17.11 0.79
N GLU A 109 4.96 -17.07 -0.23
CA GLU A 109 4.73 -15.89 -1.07
C GLU A 109 3.53 -15.04 -0.60
N PHE A 110 3.08 -15.24 0.65
CA PHE A 110 1.90 -14.55 1.17
C PHE A 110 2.02 -13.04 1.05
N CYS A 111 0.97 -12.43 0.49
CA CYS A 111 0.84 -10.99 0.44
C CYS A 111 0.72 -10.43 1.85
N VAL A 112 0.94 -9.12 1.96
CA VAL A 112 0.97 -8.42 3.24
C VAL A 112 -0.05 -7.27 3.20
N PRO A 113 -1.10 -7.29 4.04
CA PRO A 113 -1.92 -6.13 4.28
C PRO A 113 -1.16 -5.16 5.19
N CYS A 114 -1.20 -3.89 4.82
CA CYS A 114 -0.50 -2.82 5.51
C CYS A 114 -1.51 -1.87 6.14
N GLU A 115 -1.29 -1.49 7.40
CA GLU A 115 -2.03 -0.43 8.06
C GLU A 115 -1.12 0.78 8.31
N TYR A 116 -1.73 1.97 8.35
CA TYR A 116 -1.01 3.22 8.56
C TYR A 116 -1.74 3.99 9.67
N GLU A 117 -1.01 4.45 10.70
CA GLU A 117 -1.59 5.22 11.82
C GLU A 117 -2.16 6.57 11.36
N SER A 118 -1.62 7.09 10.26
CA SER A 118 -2.14 8.26 9.57
C SER A 118 -2.02 8.02 8.07
N ARG A 119 -2.88 8.66 7.26
CA ARG A 119 -2.72 8.58 5.82
C ARG A 119 -1.36 9.19 5.45
N SER A 120 -0.43 8.37 4.95
CA SER A 120 0.89 8.83 4.54
C SER A 120 0.73 9.86 3.43
N ALA A 121 1.10 11.11 3.73
CA ALA A 121 1.13 12.17 2.75
C ALA A 121 2.44 12.08 1.96
N LEU A 122 2.32 12.00 0.66
CA LEU A 122 3.43 12.15 -0.28
C LEU A 122 3.61 13.63 -0.57
N TYR A 123 4.86 14.08 -0.63
CA TYR A 123 5.17 15.49 -0.76
C TYR A 123 5.80 15.77 -2.11
N LEU A 124 5.13 16.60 -2.89
CA LEU A 124 5.66 17.08 -4.15
C LEU A 124 6.77 18.08 -3.90
N LYS A 125 7.94 17.85 -4.48
CA LYS A 125 9.09 18.76 -4.40
C LYS A 125 9.64 19.01 -5.80
N GLY A 126 10.19 20.19 -5.99
CA GLY A 126 10.87 20.56 -7.24
C GLY A 126 10.53 21.98 -7.68
N PRO A 127 11.09 22.43 -8.81
CA PRO A 127 10.96 23.81 -9.27
C PRO A 127 9.52 24.23 -9.62
N ALA A 128 8.64 23.27 -9.93
CA ALA A 128 7.22 23.53 -10.20
C ALA A 128 6.38 23.80 -8.93
N VAL A 129 6.98 23.75 -7.73
CA VAL A 129 6.31 23.94 -6.44
C VAL A 129 6.72 25.27 -5.83
N CYS A 130 5.85 26.28 -5.92
CA CYS A 130 6.04 27.62 -5.36
C CYS A 130 4.71 28.20 -4.86
N THR A 131 4.76 29.38 -4.24
CA THR A 131 3.56 30.12 -3.84
C THR A 131 2.71 30.45 -5.06
N GLY A 132 1.49 29.92 -5.12
CA GLY A 132 0.58 30.09 -6.25
C GLY A 132 0.70 29.00 -7.33
N SER A 133 1.49 27.95 -7.10
CA SER A 133 1.47 26.77 -7.98
C SER A 133 0.06 26.17 -8.02
N PRO A 134 -0.45 25.80 -9.20
CA PRO A 134 -1.75 25.14 -9.35
C PRO A 134 -1.71 23.68 -8.90
N PHE A 135 -0.54 23.18 -8.51
CA PHE A 135 -0.34 21.81 -8.05
C PHE A 135 -0.29 21.70 -6.52
N ASN A 136 -0.83 20.60 -5.98
CA ASN A 136 -0.76 20.30 -4.56
C ASN A 136 0.67 20.03 -4.10
N LEU A 137 0.99 20.49 -2.89
CA LEU A 137 2.21 20.10 -2.18
C LEU A 137 2.11 18.70 -1.57
N GLN A 138 0.89 18.28 -1.20
CA GLN A 138 0.63 17.04 -0.47
C GLN A 138 -0.41 16.21 -1.18
N TYR A 139 -0.11 14.92 -1.31
CA TYR A 139 -0.98 13.92 -1.94
C TYR A 139 -1.21 12.73 -1.03
N LEU A 140 -2.36 12.10 -1.18
CA LEU A 140 -2.69 10.82 -0.58
C LEU A 140 -2.87 9.76 -1.66
N LEU A 141 -2.66 8.49 -1.30
CA LEU A 141 -3.04 7.39 -2.18
C LEU A 141 -4.57 7.38 -2.39
N GLY A 142 -4.98 7.35 -3.64
CA GLY A 142 -6.37 7.38 -4.08
C GLY A 142 -6.86 6.08 -4.73
N GLU A 143 -8.02 6.16 -5.37
CA GLU A 143 -8.59 5.04 -6.12
C GLU A 143 -7.78 4.71 -7.38
N ASN A 144 -8.04 3.54 -7.98
CA ASN A 144 -7.40 3.15 -9.22
C ASN A 144 -7.98 3.92 -10.42
N ILE A 145 -7.14 4.67 -11.12
CA ILE A 145 -7.46 5.35 -12.37
C ILE A 145 -6.54 4.81 -13.46
N GLY A 146 -7.10 4.41 -14.60
CA GLY A 146 -6.32 3.82 -15.69
C GLY A 146 -5.64 2.49 -15.30
N GLY A 147 -6.20 1.75 -14.33
CA GLY A 147 -5.66 0.48 -13.83
C GLY A 147 -4.53 0.63 -12.82
N ARG A 148 -4.25 1.84 -12.33
CA ARG A 148 -3.18 2.11 -11.35
C ARG A 148 -3.67 3.00 -10.21
N PRO A 149 -3.11 2.85 -8.99
CA PRO A 149 -3.37 3.78 -7.90
C PRO A 149 -3.08 5.23 -8.30
N SER A 150 -4.05 6.11 -8.10
CA SER A 150 -3.89 7.56 -8.25
C SER A 150 -3.32 8.19 -6.97
N LEU A 151 -2.82 9.42 -7.09
CA LEU A 151 -2.47 10.27 -5.95
C LEU A 151 -3.42 11.47 -5.95
N ILE A 152 -4.22 11.60 -4.90
CA ILE A 152 -5.25 12.63 -4.77
C ILE A 152 -4.70 13.79 -3.95
N GLY A 153 -4.72 14.98 -4.52
CA GLY A 153 -4.36 16.20 -3.81
C GLY A 153 -5.54 16.73 -3.02
N PHE A 154 -5.28 17.29 -1.84
CA PHE A 154 -6.36 17.75 -0.96
C PHE A 154 -7.18 18.93 -1.49
N LEU A 155 -6.65 19.71 -2.44
CA LEU A 155 -7.22 21.01 -2.77
C LEU A 155 -7.24 21.32 -4.28
N HIS A 156 -6.16 21.02 -5.00
CA HIS A 156 -5.80 21.71 -6.25
C HIS A 156 -5.49 20.77 -7.43
N SER A 157 -4.92 19.58 -7.26
CA SER A 157 -4.53 18.70 -8.37
C SER A 157 -4.44 17.24 -7.99
N ASP A 158 -4.64 16.36 -8.97
CA ASP A 158 -4.47 14.91 -8.82
C ASP A 158 -3.39 14.39 -9.78
N ILE A 159 -2.76 13.28 -9.43
CA ILE A 159 -1.80 12.56 -10.26
C ILE A 159 -2.35 11.18 -10.59
N TYR A 160 -2.47 10.87 -11.87
CA TYR A 160 -3.05 9.59 -12.31
C TYR A 160 -2.43 9.12 -13.62
N TRP A 161 -2.64 7.84 -13.93
CA TRP A 161 -2.20 7.24 -15.18
C TRP A 161 -3.17 7.56 -16.31
N ASP A 162 -2.68 8.25 -17.34
CA ASP A 162 -3.41 8.51 -18.58
C ASP A 162 -3.08 7.43 -19.61
N THR A 163 -4.04 6.56 -19.88
CA THR A 163 -3.90 5.43 -20.83
C THR A 163 -3.76 5.88 -22.27
N SER A 164 -4.24 7.08 -22.62
CA SER A 164 -4.10 7.62 -23.97
C SER A 164 -2.66 8.12 -24.22
N ARG A 165 -2.09 8.80 -23.22
CA ARG A 165 -0.72 9.36 -23.29
C ARG A 165 0.36 8.35 -22.90
N HIS A 166 -0.01 7.24 -22.27
CA HIS A 166 0.93 6.32 -21.63
C HIS A 166 1.87 7.07 -20.67
N ALA A 167 1.30 7.95 -19.86
CA ALA A 167 2.04 8.85 -18.98
C ALA A 167 1.33 9.05 -17.65
N TRP A 168 2.10 9.35 -16.60
CA TRP A 168 1.57 9.92 -15.38
C TRP A 168 1.27 11.40 -15.62
N VAL A 169 0.03 11.81 -15.35
CA VAL A 169 -0.44 13.18 -15.53
C VAL A 169 -0.79 13.75 -14.18
N MET A 170 -0.18 14.90 -13.87
CA MET A 170 -0.56 15.77 -12.78
C MET A 170 -1.47 16.85 -13.35
N LYS A 171 -2.73 16.88 -12.93
CA LYS A 171 -3.73 17.80 -13.46
C LYS A 171 -4.37 18.61 -12.35
N SER A 172 -4.38 19.92 -12.53
CA SER A 172 -5.13 20.83 -11.67
C SER A 172 -6.65 20.65 -11.84
N LEU A 173 -7.36 20.71 -10.72
CA LEU A 173 -8.81 20.64 -10.61
C LEU A 173 -9.48 22.03 -10.66
N LYS A 174 -8.70 23.11 -10.49
CA LYS A 174 -9.22 24.49 -10.41
C LYS A 174 -8.92 25.31 -11.66
N GLU A 175 -7.78 25.04 -12.27
CA GLU A 175 -7.21 25.75 -13.40
C GLU A 175 -6.84 24.75 -14.50
N ASP A 176 -6.77 25.24 -15.75
CA ASP A 176 -6.29 24.44 -16.88
C ASP A 176 -4.76 24.37 -16.86
N ALA A 177 -4.24 23.59 -15.92
CA ALA A 177 -2.82 23.40 -15.70
C ALA A 177 -2.51 21.90 -15.59
N ILE A 178 -1.54 21.44 -16.40
CA ILE A 178 -1.11 20.05 -16.41
C ILE A 178 0.42 19.95 -16.38
N ALA A 179 0.92 18.86 -15.85
CA ALA A 179 2.28 18.38 -16.06
C ALA A 179 2.22 16.87 -16.30
N TRP A 180 3.16 16.31 -17.05
CA TRP A 180 3.19 14.87 -17.27
C TRP A 180 4.60 14.31 -17.33
N TRP A 181 4.71 13.03 -16.99
CA TRP A 181 5.94 12.26 -17.10
C TRP A 181 5.64 10.93 -17.79
N THR A 182 6.39 10.64 -18.85
CA THR A 182 6.33 9.37 -19.57
C THR A 182 7.43 8.45 -19.04
N PRO A 183 7.08 7.33 -18.37
CA PRO A 183 8.06 6.41 -17.84
C PRO A 183 8.77 5.64 -18.96
N GLN A 184 9.98 5.16 -18.69
CA GLN A 184 10.72 4.29 -19.62
C GLN A 184 10.10 2.90 -19.73
N ASP A 185 9.47 2.43 -18.65
CA ASP A 185 8.77 1.15 -18.60
C ASP A 185 7.37 1.35 -18.01
N ASN A 186 6.40 0.61 -18.56
CA ASN A 186 5.04 0.58 -18.08
C ASN A 186 4.90 0.04 -16.64
N VAL A 187 5.91 -0.50 -15.98
CA VAL A 187 5.78 -0.88 -14.55
C VAL A 187 6.11 0.25 -13.57
N MET A 188 6.60 1.41 -14.06
CA MET A 188 7.08 2.48 -13.18
C MET A 188 5.94 3.35 -12.62
N TYR A 189 6.14 3.75 -11.37
CA TYR A 189 5.27 4.66 -10.60
C TYR A 189 5.95 6.02 -10.44
N PRO A 190 5.20 7.10 -10.16
CA PRO A 190 5.73 8.46 -10.19
C PRO A 190 6.51 8.81 -8.91
N PHE A 191 6.88 7.81 -8.10
CA PHE A 191 7.61 8.00 -6.85
C PHE A 191 9.10 8.23 -7.10
N GLY A 192 9.70 9.13 -6.31
CA GLY A 192 11.07 9.59 -6.49
C GLY A 192 11.20 10.67 -7.56
N THR A 193 12.44 11.01 -7.91
CA THR A 193 12.74 12.13 -8.80
C THR A 193 12.67 11.72 -10.27
N HIS A 194 11.78 12.34 -11.02
CA HIS A 194 11.60 12.15 -12.46
C HIS A 194 11.57 13.47 -13.21
N SER A 195 11.81 13.44 -14.52
CA SER A 195 11.78 14.64 -15.37
C SER A 195 10.39 14.82 -15.99
N TRP A 196 9.63 15.77 -15.44
CA TRP A 196 8.26 16.09 -15.86
C TRP A 196 8.26 17.21 -16.89
N THR A 197 7.39 17.10 -17.89
CA THR A 197 7.11 18.17 -18.85
C THR A 197 5.96 19.03 -18.33
N MET A 198 6.17 20.34 -18.31
CA MET A 198 5.17 21.33 -17.90
C MET A 198 4.27 21.66 -19.08
N GLY A 199 2.95 21.61 -18.87
CA GLY A 199 1.94 22.09 -19.80
C GLY A 199 1.32 23.42 -19.38
N VAL A 200 2.06 24.20 -18.59
CA VAL A 200 1.59 25.45 -17.98
C VAL A 200 2.78 26.32 -17.59
N ASN A 201 2.60 27.63 -17.67
CA ASN A 201 3.57 28.58 -17.10
C ASN A 201 3.41 28.62 -15.58
N VAL A 202 4.44 28.19 -14.84
CA VAL A 202 4.36 28.08 -13.38
C VAL A 202 5.75 28.21 -12.75
N CYS A 203 5.86 28.98 -11.66
CA CYS A 203 7.11 29.11 -10.90
C CYS A 203 8.34 29.51 -11.72
N GLY A 204 8.14 30.28 -12.80
CA GLY A 204 9.22 30.69 -13.72
C GLY A 204 9.59 29.65 -14.77
N LEU A 205 8.87 28.53 -14.84
CA LEU A 205 8.88 27.57 -15.93
C LEU A 205 7.83 27.97 -16.97
N GLU A 206 8.15 27.75 -18.23
CA GLU A 206 7.24 27.97 -19.36
C GLU A 206 6.58 26.66 -19.81
N ASP A 207 5.48 26.77 -20.54
CA ASP A 207 4.85 25.64 -21.23
C ASP A 207 5.86 24.96 -22.17
N GLY A 208 6.02 23.64 -22.00
CA GLY A 208 7.01 22.81 -22.67
C GLY A 208 8.30 22.59 -21.90
N ASP A 209 8.56 23.34 -20.82
CA ASP A 209 9.77 23.13 -20.01
C ASP A 209 9.80 21.74 -19.35
N ILE A 210 11.00 21.18 -19.23
CA ILE A 210 11.23 19.91 -18.53
C ILE A 210 11.95 20.22 -17.22
N THR A 211 11.41 19.71 -16.11
CA THR A 211 11.98 19.93 -14.79
C THR A 211 11.93 18.67 -13.93
N ASN A 212 12.84 18.56 -12.96
CA ASN A 212 12.84 17.44 -12.04
C ASN A 212 11.83 17.67 -10.92
N VAL A 213 10.93 16.71 -10.75
CA VAL A 213 9.93 16.69 -9.70
C VAL A 213 10.07 15.39 -8.94
N ASP A 214 10.07 15.51 -7.62
CA ASP A 214 10.22 14.42 -6.66
C ASP A 214 8.91 14.24 -5.89
N ILE A 215 8.45 12.99 -5.75
CA ILE A 215 7.22 12.60 -5.05
C ILE A 215 7.54 11.57 -3.99
#